data_AF-A0A1I2G1M4-F1
#
_entry.id   AF-A0A1I2G1M4-F1
#
_cell.length_a   1.000
_cell.length_b   1.000
_cell.length_c   1.000
_cell.angle_alpha   90.00
_cell.angle_beta   90.00
_cell.angle_gamma   90.00
#
_symmetry.space_group_name_H-M   'P 1'
#
loop_
_entity.id
_entity.type
_entity.pdbx_description
1 polymer ?
#
loop_
_entity_poly.entity_id
_entity_poly.type
_entity_poly.pdbx_seq_one_letter_code
_entity_poly.pdbx_strand_id
1 'polypeptide(L)'
;MRTLQCRRMAKLPVLNAVEELVALNATVDGRLVAVSASGGRRGRLPDLRVRVHLHEAGDDWRSMELTGVTVAPTEVGLLADGSLLLVQGRSVRRPFEPAQHNAQVFSPSGKALRSFRVGDGVEHLAVDEPGTIWVSYFDEGVYGGDPLSAGGLTRFDEYGRQLWTYWPQPGFGHIAGCYALNVSSRTTWAYYYSDFPLVRITDTTTRPFPPGPVRGARGVLVHDDVVIFIGGYGKPHQLTECRLHDAAIVEHGPAALTPLQRINLVSTRGSRLYARTAHAVFEADLAES
;
A
#
# COMPACT_ATOMS: atom_id res chain seq x y z
N MET A 1 13.62 8.28 -23.42
CA MET A 1 13.58 7.44 -22.20
C MET A 1 13.52 8.38 -21.02
N ARG A 2 12.38 8.47 -20.35
CA ARG A 2 12.23 9.28 -19.13
C ARG A 2 13.10 8.71 -18.01
N THR A 3 13.73 9.57 -17.22
CA THR A 3 14.56 9.14 -16.09
C THR A 3 14.14 9.89 -14.83
N LEU A 4 13.72 9.16 -13.80
CA LEU A 4 13.35 9.73 -12.51
C LEU A 4 14.57 9.70 -11.58
N GLN A 5 14.90 10.85 -11.02
CA GLN A 5 16.00 10.98 -10.06
C GLN A 5 15.56 10.40 -8.71
N CYS A 6 16.30 9.43 -8.21
CA CYS A 6 16.08 8.83 -6.90
C CYS A 6 16.94 9.57 -5.87
N ARG A 7 16.27 10.21 -4.92
CA ARG A 7 16.90 10.78 -3.73
C ARG A 7 16.84 9.77 -2.60
N ARG A 8 17.98 9.51 -1.95
CA ARG A 8 17.99 8.70 -0.72
C ARG A 8 17.29 9.48 0.39
N MET A 9 16.24 8.92 0.96
CA MET A 9 15.54 9.50 2.09
C MET A 9 16.19 9.10 3.41
N ALA A 10 16.36 7.79 3.61
CA ALA A 10 16.80 7.22 4.88
C ALA A 10 17.60 5.93 4.64
N LYS A 11 18.56 5.62 5.51
CA LYS A 11 18.99 4.22 5.68
C LYS A 11 17.82 3.43 6.27
N LEU A 12 17.79 2.10 6.13
CA LEU A 12 16.80 1.29 6.84
C LEU A 12 17.00 1.42 8.37
N PRO A 13 15.94 1.29 9.19
CA PRO A 13 16.07 1.35 10.63
C PRO A 13 17.01 0.24 11.14
N VAL A 14 17.76 0.55 12.20
CA VAL A 14 18.61 -0.43 12.86
C VAL A 14 17.71 -1.40 13.62
N LEU A 15 17.83 -2.69 13.31
CA LEU A 15 17.09 -3.77 13.94
C LEU A 15 17.98 -4.53 14.92
N ASN A 16 17.38 -5.07 15.98
CA ASN A 16 18.07 -6.03 16.83
C ASN A 16 18.29 -7.35 16.08
N ALA A 17 19.27 -8.16 16.52
CA ALA A 17 19.66 -9.40 15.83
C ALA A 17 18.53 -10.46 15.67
N VAL A 18 17.44 -10.33 16.42
CA VAL A 18 16.28 -11.24 16.41
C VAL A 18 15.04 -10.63 15.76
N GLU A 19 15.12 -9.38 15.31
CA GLU A 19 14.03 -8.63 14.69
C GLU A 19 14.12 -8.72 13.16
N GLU A 20 12.96 -8.81 12.53
CA GLU A 20 12.81 -8.73 11.08
C GLU A 20 11.91 -7.55 10.71
N LEU A 21 12.23 -6.87 9.61
CA LEU A 21 11.36 -5.83 9.06
C LEU A 21 10.16 -6.49 8.36
N VAL A 22 8.97 -6.35 8.94
CA VAL A 22 7.75 -7.03 8.49
C VAL A 22 6.82 -6.14 7.67
N ALA A 23 6.90 -4.82 7.86
CA ALA A 23 6.13 -3.86 7.07
C ALA A 23 6.90 -2.53 6.92
N LEU A 24 6.70 -1.84 5.79
CA LEU A 24 7.22 -0.50 5.54
C LEU A 24 6.26 0.22 4.60
N ASN A 25 5.90 1.45 4.93
CA ASN A 25 5.02 2.27 4.12
C ASN A 25 5.49 3.74 4.14
N ALA A 26 4.99 4.51 3.18
CA ALA A 26 5.13 5.96 3.15
C ALA A 26 3.75 6.63 3.15
N THR A 27 3.62 7.73 3.88
CA THR A 27 2.40 8.56 3.93
C THR A 27 2.33 9.51 2.73
N VAL A 28 1.17 10.15 2.52
CA VAL A 28 0.99 11.15 1.46
C VAL A 28 1.96 12.32 1.62
N ASP A 29 2.25 12.74 2.85
CA ASP A 29 3.19 13.82 3.18
C ASP A 29 4.68 13.38 3.22
N GLY A 30 4.98 12.12 2.89
CA GLY A 30 6.35 11.62 2.73
C GLY A 30 7.07 11.21 4.02
N ARG A 31 6.34 10.99 5.11
CA ARG A 31 6.86 10.29 6.29
C ARG A 31 6.95 8.80 6.02
N LEU A 32 7.98 8.16 6.56
CA LEU A 32 8.17 6.71 6.48
C LEU A 32 7.76 6.08 7.81
N VAL A 33 6.99 4.99 7.74
CA VAL A 33 6.62 4.18 8.90
C VAL A 33 6.98 2.73 8.62
N ALA A 34 7.75 2.13 9.52
CA ALA A 34 8.24 0.77 9.40
C ALA A 34 7.91 -0.02 10.66
N VAL A 35 7.74 -1.33 10.50
CA VAL A 35 7.47 -2.25 11.61
C VAL A 35 8.50 -3.35 11.61
N SER A 36 9.11 -3.57 12.77
CA SER A 36 9.92 -4.74 13.03
C SER A 36 9.25 -5.63 14.07
N ALA A 37 9.45 -6.94 13.93
CA ALA A 37 8.90 -7.91 14.87
C ALA A 37 9.90 -9.00 15.21
N SER A 38 9.79 -9.55 16.43
CA SER A 38 10.56 -10.71 16.89
C SER A 38 9.68 -11.66 17.72
N GLY A 39 10.13 -12.91 17.89
CA GLY A 39 9.41 -13.93 18.69
C GLY A 39 8.46 -14.85 17.90
N GLY A 40 8.49 -14.81 16.57
CA GLY A 40 7.54 -15.53 15.69
C GLY A 40 7.91 -16.97 15.28
N ARG A 41 9.02 -17.57 15.71
CA ARG A 41 9.48 -18.90 15.23
C ARG A 41 8.50 -20.06 15.49
N ARG A 42 7.41 -19.84 16.25
CA ARG A 42 6.29 -20.78 16.42
C ARG A 42 4.90 -20.19 16.11
N GLY A 43 4.82 -19.00 15.51
CA GLY A 43 3.55 -18.40 15.04
C GLY A 43 2.52 -18.09 16.14
N ARG A 44 2.93 -18.00 17.41
CA ARG A 44 2.01 -17.66 18.52
C ARG A 44 2.10 -16.16 18.81
N LEU A 45 0.99 -15.44 18.56
CA LEU A 45 0.79 -14.03 18.93
C LEU A 45 1.26 -13.64 20.36
N PRO A 46 1.10 -14.45 21.43
CA PRO A 46 1.52 -14.05 22.78
C PRO A 46 3.02 -13.79 22.96
N ASP A 47 3.89 -14.29 22.08
CA ASP A 47 5.35 -14.07 22.15
C ASP A 47 5.83 -12.98 21.17
N LEU A 48 4.90 -12.36 20.42
CA LEU A 48 5.23 -11.38 19.39
C LEU A 48 5.59 -10.03 20.02
N ARG A 49 6.84 -9.60 19.86
CA ARG A 49 7.28 -8.25 20.18
C ARG A 49 7.31 -7.42 18.90
N VAL A 50 6.63 -6.28 18.91
CA VAL A 50 6.54 -5.40 17.75
C VAL A 50 7.09 -4.02 18.11
N ARG A 51 7.93 -3.49 17.23
CA ARG A 51 8.45 -2.13 17.31
C ARG A 51 8.09 -1.39 16.04
N VAL A 52 7.67 -0.14 16.20
CA VAL A 52 7.46 0.78 15.08
C VAL A 52 8.61 1.75 15.00
N HIS A 53 9.01 2.06 13.78
CA HIS A 53 10.04 3.02 13.43
C HIS A 53 9.40 4.11 12.58
N LEU A 54 9.56 5.37 12.98
CA LEU A 54 9.05 6.54 12.29
C LEU A 54 10.22 7.38 11.80
N HIS A 55 10.15 7.85 10.57
CA HIS A 55 11.13 8.76 10.00
C HIS A 55 10.41 9.91 9.30
N GLU A 56 10.69 11.12 9.77
CA GLU A 56 10.25 12.38 9.16
C GLU A 56 11.41 12.97 8.35
N ALA A 57 11.11 13.84 7.38
CA ALA A 57 12.13 14.34 6.47
C ALA A 57 13.27 15.06 7.20
N GLY A 58 14.49 14.54 7.07
CA GLY A 58 15.70 15.11 7.68
C GLY A 58 16.04 14.58 9.08
N ASP A 59 15.18 13.75 9.67
CA ASP A 59 15.37 13.17 11.01
C ASP A 59 15.86 11.72 10.94
N ASP A 60 16.58 11.27 11.96
CA ASP A 60 16.85 9.84 12.15
C ASP A 60 15.57 9.08 12.56
N TRP A 61 15.59 7.75 12.37
CA TRP A 61 14.49 6.89 12.80
C TRP A 61 14.24 6.97 14.31
N ARG A 62 13.03 7.36 14.68
CA ARG A 62 12.52 7.26 16.05
C ARG A 62 11.79 5.94 16.21
N SER A 63 12.12 5.19 17.25
CA SER A 63 11.59 3.84 17.43
C SER A 63 10.88 3.68 18.76
N MET A 64 9.79 2.92 18.77
CA MET A 64 9.02 2.63 19.99
C MET A 64 8.50 1.19 19.99
N GLU A 65 8.57 0.51 21.12
CA GLU A 65 7.95 -0.79 21.32
C GLU A 65 6.44 -0.62 21.53
N LEU A 66 5.65 -1.45 20.87
CA LEU A 66 4.20 -1.44 21.03
C LEU A 66 3.77 -2.35 22.17
N THR A 67 2.71 -1.94 22.86
CA THR A 67 2.11 -2.69 23.98
C THR A 67 0.66 -3.06 23.65
N GLY A 68 0.28 -4.29 23.99
CA GLY A 68 -1.08 -4.80 23.74
C GLY A 68 -1.34 -5.20 22.29
N VAL A 69 -0.31 -5.61 21.56
CA VAL A 69 -0.44 -6.07 20.17
C VAL A 69 -1.20 -7.38 20.11
N THR A 70 -2.26 -7.43 19.30
CA THR A 70 -3.11 -8.63 19.13
C THR A 70 -3.14 -9.14 17.69
N VAL A 71 -2.37 -8.53 16.79
CA VAL A 71 -2.29 -8.88 15.36
C VAL A 71 -0.85 -9.13 14.96
N ALA A 72 -0.61 -9.97 13.96
CA ALA A 72 0.69 -10.15 13.32
C ALA A 72 0.77 -9.22 12.10
N PRO A 73 1.40 -8.04 12.21
CA PRO A 73 1.32 -7.03 11.17
C PRO A 73 2.08 -7.46 9.90
N THR A 74 1.41 -7.30 8.76
CA THR A 74 2.03 -7.34 7.43
C THR A 74 2.00 -5.97 6.77
N GLU A 75 1.10 -5.10 7.24
CA GLU A 75 0.89 -3.76 6.72
C GLU A 75 0.93 -2.73 7.85
N VAL A 76 1.33 -1.51 7.49
CA VAL A 76 1.39 -0.38 8.43
C VAL A 76 0.96 0.92 7.78
N GLY A 77 0.30 1.79 8.55
CA GLY A 77 -0.08 3.13 8.15
C GLY A 77 0.01 4.12 9.32
N LEU A 78 -0.14 5.40 9.00
CA LEU A 78 -0.23 6.49 9.96
C LEU A 78 -1.56 7.22 9.73
N LEU A 79 -2.33 7.40 10.80
CA LEU A 79 -3.58 8.15 10.76
C LEU A 79 -3.32 9.67 10.85
N ALA A 80 -4.33 10.47 10.49
CA ALA A 80 -4.22 11.93 10.45
C ALA A 80 -3.85 12.55 11.82
N ASP A 81 -4.25 11.92 12.92
CA ASP A 81 -3.92 12.32 14.30
C ASP A 81 -2.54 11.85 14.77
N GLY A 82 -1.76 11.19 13.91
CA GLY A 82 -0.46 10.60 14.23
C GLY A 82 -0.53 9.22 14.91
N SER A 83 -1.73 8.67 15.11
CA SER A 83 -1.89 7.30 15.60
C SER A 83 -1.39 6.28 14.57
N LEU A 84 -0.81 5.18 15.06
CA LEU A 84 -0.26 4.11 14.24
C LEU A 84 -1.34 3.08 13.90
N LEU A 85 -1.42 2.66 12.65
CA LEU A 85 -2.32 1.60 12.20
C LEU A 85 -1.50 0.37 11.81
N LEU A 86 -1.73 -0.75 12.48
CA LEU A 86 -1.21 -2.06 12.09
C LEU A 86 -2.31 -2.91 11.48
N VAL A 87 -2.01 -3.61 10.38
CA VAL A 87 -2.94 -4.54 9.75
C VAL A 87 -2.27 -5.89 9.49
N GLN A 88 -2.98 -6.96 9.85
CA GLN A 88 -2.65 -8.33 9.50
C GLN A 88 -3.41 -8.71 8.22
N GLY A 89 -2.69 -8.97 7.13
CA GLY A 89 -3.30 -9.12 5.82
C GLY A 89 -4.10 -10.41 5.62
N ARG A 90 -3.73 -11.49 6.31
CA ARG A 90 -4.52 -12.73 6.37
C ARG A 90 -5.27 -12.85 7.68
N SER A 91 -6.59 -12.87 7.62
CA SER A 91 -7.51 -13.08 8.72
C SER A 91 -8.59 -14.09 8.31
N VAL A 92 -8.13 -15.29 7.90
CA VAL A 92 -8.99 -16.36 7.41
C VAL A 92 -10.07 -16.68 8.44
N ARG A 93 -11.32 -16.47 8.06
CA ARG A 93 -12.47 -16.79 8.90
C ARG A 93 -12.59 -18.30 9.05
N ARG A 94 -12.49 -18.80 10.28
CA ARG A 94 -12.79 -20.20 10.58
C ARG A 94 -14.30 -20.43 10.57
N PRO A 95 -14.77 -21.58 10.06
CA PRO A 95 -16.19 -21.92 10.13
C PRO A 95 -16.71 -21.83 11.56
N PHE A 96 -17.89 -21.23 11.72
CA PHE A 96 -18.58 -21.08 13.02
C PHE A 96 -17.88 -20.19 14.06
N GLU A 97 -16.74 -19.58 13.74
CA GLU A 97 -16.10 -18.58 14.60
C GLU A 97 -16.50 -17.15 14.17
N PRO A 98 -16.57 -16.21 15.14
CA PRO A 98 -16.71 -14.81 14.80
C PRO A 98 -15.50 -14.35 14.00
N ALA A 99 -15.74 -13.42 13.07
CA ALA A 99 -14.65 -12.85 12.31
C ALA A 99 -13.76 -12.01 13.23
N GLN A 100 -12.45 -12.28 13.17
CA GLN A 100 -11.47 -11.66 14.06
C GLN A 100 -11.10 -10.26 13.58
N HIS A 101 -10.75 -9.39 14.53
CA HIS A 101 -10.16 -8.09 14.21
C HIS A 101 -8.76 -8.31 13.66
N ASN A 102 -8.44 -7.64 12.55
CA ASN A 102 -7.14 -7.73 11.89
C ASN A 102 -6.50 -6.36 11.64
N ALA A 103 -7.14 -5.29 12.11
CA ALA A 103 -6.56 -3.95 12.19
C ALA A 103 -6.51 -3.51 13.65
N GLN A 104 -5.42 -2.86 14.05
CA GLN A 104 -5.22 -2.35 15.40
C GLN A 104 -4.56 -0.98 15.37
N VAL A 105 -5.14 -0.03 16.11
CA VAL A 105 -4.65 1.34 16.22
C VAL A 105 -3.93 1.54 17.55
N PHE A 106 -2.80 2.21 17.51
CA PHE A 106 -1.97 2.54 18.67
C PHE A 106 -1.77 4.04 18.77
N SER A 107 -1.62 4.53 20.01
CA SER A 107 -1.24 5.92 20.24
C SER A 107 0.15 6.22 19.68
N PRO A 108 0.50 7.51 19.50
CA PRO A 108 1.88 7.91 19.19
C PRO A 108 2.92 7.47 20.24
N SER A 109 2.47 7.03 21.43
CA SER A 109 3.32 6.48 22.49
C SER A 109 3.39 4.94 22.50
N GLY A 110 2.77 4.27 21.52
CA GLY A 110 2.83 2.81 21.37
C GLY A 110 1.83 2.01 22.20
N LYS A 111 0.79 2.63 22.76
CA LYS A 111 -0.26 1.93 23.52
C LYS A 111 -1.43 1.57 22.60
N ALA A 112 -1.89 0.32 22.64
CA ALA A 112 -3.09 -0.10 21.93
C ALA A 112 -4.31 0.75 22.35
N LEU A 113 -5.05 1.25 21.35
CA LEU A 113 -6.24 2.09 21.55
C LEU A 113 -7.52 1.35 21.19
N ARG A 114 -7.57 0.78 19.98
CA ARG A 114 -8.76 0.10 19.43
C ARG A 114 -8.35 -0.91 18.36
N SER A 115 -9.24 -1.83 18.05
CA SER A 115 -9.09 -2.76 16.94
C SER A 115 -10.41 -2.92 16.19
N PHE A 116 -10.33 -3.26 14.91
CA PHE A 116 -11.49 -3.45 14.05
C PHE A 116 -11.15 -4.41 12.90
N ARG A 117 -12.13 -4.71 12.06
CA ARG A 117 -11.98 -5.54 10.87
C ARG A 117 -11.77 -4.67 9.64
N VAL A 118 -10.87 -5.10 8.78
CA VAL A 118 -10.69 -4.54 7.43
C VAL A 118 -10.80 -5.60 6.35
N GLY A 119 -11.36 -6.78 6.64
CA GLY A 119 -11.48 -7.87 5.67
C GLY A 119 -10.25 -8.77 5.58
N ASP A 120 -10.37 -9.90 4.90
CA ASP A 120 -9.28 -10.84 4.64
C ASP A 120 -8.60 -10.56 3.29
N GLY A 121 -7.34 -11.00 3.15
CA GLY A 121 -6.59 -10.93 1.90
C GLY A 121 -6.18 -9.52 1.52
N VAL A 122 -5.71 -8.73 2.49
CA VAL A 122 -5.19 -7.38 2.24
C VAL A 122 -3.94 -7.47 1.36
N GLU A 123 -3.93 -6.69 0.29
CA GLU A 123 -2.84 -6.57 -0.68
C GLU A 123 -2.12 -5.22 -0.59
N HIS A 124 -2.84 -4.12 -0.39
CA HIS A 124 -2.26 -2.79 -0.17
C HIS A 124 -3.00 -2.04 0.93
N LEU A 125 -2.24 -1.30 1.76
CA LEU A 125 -2.75 -0.35 2.75
C LEU A 125 -2.24 1.05 2.46
N ALA A 126 -3.15 2.03 2.47
CA ALA A 126 -2.81 3.44 2.42
C ALA A 126 -3.78 4.28 3.25
N VAL A 127 -3.31 5.41 3.75
CA VAL A 127 -4.15 6.41 4.43
C VAL A 127 -4.01 7.71 3.64
N ASP A 128 -5.14 8.30 3.25
CA ASP A 128 -5.14 9.59 2.57
C ASP A 128 -5.02 10.77 3.56
N GLU A 129 -4.85 11.98 3.03
CA GLU A 129 -4.65 13.19 3.85
C GLU A 129 -5.81 13.47 4.83
N PRO A 130 -7.09 13.28 4.45
CA PRO A 130 -8.22 13.32 5.40
C PRO A 130 -8.22 12.23 6.49
N GLY A 131 -7.38 11.19 6.39
CA GLY A 131 -7.37 10.07 7.33
C GLY A 131 -8.26 8.89 6.92
N THR A 132 -8.78 8.87 5.70
CA THR A 132 -9.50 7.70 5.18
C THR A 132 -8.52 6.56 4.96
N ILE A 133 -8.86 5.38 5.48
CA ILE A 133 -8.08 4.16 5.29
C ILE A 133 -8.54 3.51 4.00
N TRP A 134 -7.62 3.31 3.07
CA TRP A 134 -7.81 2.57 1.83
C TRP A 134 -7.16 1.20 1.95
N VAL A 135 -7.96 0.17 1.71
CA VAL A 135 -7.51 -1.22 1.74
C VAL A 135 -7.91 -1.88 0.44
N SER A 136 -6.94 -2.45 -0.28
CA SER A 136 -7.22 -3.29 -1.43
C SER A 136 -6.92 -4.74 -1.13
N TYR A 137 -7.52 -5.64 -1.90
CA TYR A 137 -7.47 -7.07 -1.63
C TYR A 137 -6.98 -7.87 -2.84
N PHE A 138 -6.38 -9.03 -2.56
CA PHE A 138 -6.07 -10.05 -3.55
C PHE A 138 -7.15 -11.15 -3.55
N ASP A 139 -7.02 -12.10 -4.47
CA ASP A 139 -8.07 -13.04 -4.85
C ASP A 139 -8.59 -13.90 -3.69
N GLU A 140 -7.73 -14.41 -2.81
CA GLU A 140 -8.20 -15.17 -1.64
C GLU A 140 -9.11 -14.34 -0.72
N GLY A 141 -8.88 -13.03 -0.61
CA GLY A 141 -9.73 -12.11 0.14
C GLY A 141 -11.05 -11.82 -0.57
N VAL A 142 -10.98 -11.53 -1.87
CA VAL A 142 -12.16 -11.23 -2.72
C VAL A 142 -13.12 -12.41 -2.77
N TYR A 143 -12.58 -13.62 -2.95
CA TYR A 143 -13.36 -14.85 -3.09
C TYR A 143 -13.56 -15.61 -1.76
N GLY A 144 -12.97 -15.13 -0.66
CA GLY A 144 -13.01 -15.77 0.66
C GLY A 144 -14.34 -15.65 1.41
N GLY A 145 -15.34 -14.96 0.85
CA GLY A 145 -16.67 -14.82 1.44
C GLY A 145 -16.78 -13.77 2.56
N ASP A 146 -15.78 -12.91 2.72
CA ASP A 146 -15.85 -11.75 3.62
C ASP A 146 -16.39 -10.52 2.87
N PRO A 147 -17.54 -9.94 3.27
CA PRO A 147 -18.14 -8.82 2.55
C PRO A 147 -17.27 -7.55 2.54
N LEU A 148 -16.34 -7.40 3.48
CA LEU A 148 -15.45 -6.23 3.52
C LEU A 148 -14.42 -6.24 2.37
N SER A 149 -13.99 -7.43 1.95
CA SER A 149 -12.97 -7.63 0.89
C SER A 149 -13.58 -7.98 -0.47
N ALA A 150 -14.86 -8.35 -0.53
CA ALA A 150 -15.53 -8.81 -1.76
C ALA A 150 -15.50 -7.80 -2.93
N GLY A 151 -15.42 -6.49 -2.66
CA GLY A 151 -15.28 -5.47 -3.70
C GLY A 151 -13.86 -5.29 -4.23
N GLY A 152 -12.85 -5.89 -3.59
CA GLY A 152 -11.43 -5.81 -3.97
C GLY A 152 -10.73 -4.48 -3.67
N LEU A 153 -11.48 -3.42 -3.36
CA LEU A 153 -10.98 -2.14 -2.84
C LEU A 153 -12.05 -1.47 -1.98
N THR A 154 -11.72 -1.12 -0.74
CA THR A 154 -12.65 -0.59 0.25
C THR A 154 -12.04 0.60 1.01
N ARG A 155 -12.88 1.60 1.32
CA ARG A 155 -12.55 2.75 2.17
C ARG A 155 -13.17 2.57 3.54
N PHE A 156 -12.40 2.89 4.58
CA PHE A 156 -12.84 2.87 5.97
C PHE A 156 -12.52 4.20 6.66
N ASP A 157 -13.32 4.57 7.65
CA ASP A 157 -12.91 5.59 8.61
C ASP A 157 -11.93 5.02 9.64
N GLU A 158 -11.41 5.88 10.51
CA GLU A 158 -10.41 5.55 11.53
C GLU A 158 -10.92 4.60 12.62
N TYR A 159 -12.21 4.26 12.62
CA TYR A 159 -12.84 3.29 13.52
C TYR A 159 -13.21 1.98 12.82
N GLY A 160 -12.90 1.84 11.52
CA GLY A 160 -13.18 0.64 10.74
C GLY A 160 -14.59 0.56 10.18
N ARG A 161 -15.36 1.65 10.17
CA ARG A 161 -16.64 1.67 9.46
C ARG A 161 -16.37 1.82 7.97
N GLN A 162 -16.95 0.91 7.19
CA GLN A 162 -16.88 0.96 5.73
C GLN A 162 -17.61 2.20 5.21
N LEU A 163 -16.89 3.04 4.48
CA LEU A 163 -17.41 4.26 3.86
C LEU A 163 -17.81 4.05 2.40
N TRP A 164 -17.10 3.15 1.71
CA TRP A 164 -17.28 2.87 0.28
C TRP A 164 -16.57 1.57 -0.08
N THR A 165 -17.07 0.83 -1.07
CA THR A 165 -16.38 -0.30 -1.68
C THR A 165 -16.53 -0.22 -3.20
N TYR A 166 -15.53 -0.71 -3.92
CA TYR A 166 -15.54 -0.66 -5.37
C TYR A 166 -16.69 -1.47 -5.97
N TRP A 167 -17.30 -0.92 -7.00
CA TRP A 167 -18.26 -1.61 -7.84
C TRP A 167 -17.89 -1.39 -9.31
N PRO A 168 -17.85 -2.46 -10.13
CA PRO A 168 -17.46 -2.35 -11.53
C PRO A 168 -18.40 -1.44 -12.32
N GLN A 169 -17.83 -0.60 -13.16
CA GLN A 169 -18.59 0.19 -14.13
C GLN A 169 -19.03 -0.69 -15.32
N PRO A 170 -20.11 -0.33 -16.03
CA PRO A 170 -20.55 -1.07 -17.21
C PRO A 170 -19.41 -1.28 -18.22
N GLY A 171 -19.23 -2.52 -18.67
CA GLY A 171 -18.16 -2.89 -19.61
C GLY A 171 -16.81 -3.22 -18.97
N PHE A 172 -16.69 -3.17 -17.63
CA PHE A 172 -15.47 -3.54 -16.90
C PHE A 172 -15.75 -4.66 -15.89
N GLY A 173 -14.78 -5.57 -15.73
CA GLY A 173 -14.84 -6.63 -14.72
C GLY A 173 -14.66 -6.10 -13.29
N HIS A 174 -15.06 -6.91 -12.30
CA HIS A 174 -14.76 -6.66 -10.89
C HIS A 174 -13.26 -6.81 -10.59
N ILE A 175 -12.84 -6.35 -9.42
CA ILE A 175 -11.49 -6.59 -8.91
C ILE A 175 -11.41 -8.01 -8.37
N ALA A 176 -10.72 -8.89 -9.08
CA ALA A 176 -10.28 -10.19 -8.58
C ALA A 176 -8.97 -10.08 -7.79
N GLY A 177 -8.10 -9.13 -8.14
CA GLY A 177 -6.94 -8.77 -7.32
C GLY A 177 -6.43 -7.39 -7.66
N CYS A 178 -6.21 -6.54 -6.64
CA CYS A 178 -5.71 -5.18 -6.83
C CYS A 178 -4.18 -5.16 -6.90
N TYR A 179 -3.65 -5.14 -8.12
CA TYR A 179 -2.23 -5.27 -8.40
C TYR A 179 -1.41 -4.02 -8.02
N ALA A 180 -1.99 -2.84 -8.13
CA ALA A 180 -1.36 -1.61 -7.68
C ALA A 180 -2.39 -0.63 -7.12
N LEU A 181 -2.03 0.02 -6.00
CA LEU A 181 -2.80 1.08 -5.38
C LEU A 181 -1.90 2.31 -5.18
N ASN A 182 -2.34 3.44 -5.73
CA ASN A 182 -1.73 4.75 -5.55
C ASN A 182 -2.76 5.70 -4.95
N VAL A 183 -2.55 6.09 -3.70
CA VAL A 183 -3.42 7.04 -2.98
C VAL A 183 -2.71 8.37 -2.85
N SER A 184 -3.35 9.44 -3.32
CA SER A 184 -2.91 10.83 -3.13
C SER A 184 -3.97 11.63 -2.36
N SER A 185 -3.73 12.92 -2.13
CA SER A 185 -4.66 13.80 -1.40
C SER A 185 -6.03 13.94 -2.05
N ARG A 186 -6.11 13.90 -3.38
CA ARG A 186 -7.36 14.16 -4.13
C ARG A 186 -7.78 13.05 -5.06
N THR A 187 -6.86 12.18 -5.47
CA THR A 187 -7.14 11.15 -6.48
C THR A 187 -6.43 9.87 -6.14
N THR A 188 -7.19 8.78 -6.14
CA THR A 188 -6.69 7.43 -5.97
C THR A 188 -6.70 6.73 -7.32
N TRP A 189 -5.67 5.94 -7.58
CA TRP A 189 -5.59 5.08 -8.75
C TRP A 189 -5.46 3.63 -8.32
N ALA A 190 -6.25 2.77 -8.93
CA ALA A 190 -6.18 1.33 -8.74
C ALA A 190 -5.96 0.66 -10.10
N TYR A 191 -5.10 -0.35 -10.13
CA TYR A 191 -4.86 -1.18 -11.30
C TYR A 191 -5.01 -2.64 -10.89
N TYR A 192 -5.87 -3.39 -11.59
CA TYR A 192 -6.35 -4.67 -11.06
C TYR A 192 -6.55 -5.76 -12.12
N TYR A 193 -6.43 -7.01 -11.70
CA TYR A 193 -6.97 -8.17 -12.42
C TYR A 193 -8.47 -8.25 -12.11
N SER A 194 -9.39 -8.38 -13.07
CA SER A 194 -9.40 -9.41 -14.13
C SER A 194 -8.76 -9.05 -15.47
N ASP A 195 -8.96 -7.82 -15.97
CA ASP A 195 -8.55 -7.47 -17.35
C ASP A 195 -7.39 -6.47 -17.41
N PHE A 196 -6.88 -6.03 -16.26
CA PHE A 196 -5.87 -4.97 -16.14
C PHE A 196 -6.32 -3.55 -16.54
N PRO A 197 -7.56 -3.11 -16.23
CA PRO A 197 -7.87 -1.69 -16.35
C PRO A 197 -7.12 -0.87 -15.29
N LEU A 198 -6.88 0.39 -15.62
CA LEU A 198 -6.48 1.41 -14.66
C LEU A 198 -7.74 2.21 -14.29
N VAL A 199 -7.99 2.43 -13.01
CA VAL A 199 -9.17 3.17 -12.55
C VAL A 199 -8.74 4.39 -11.76
N ARG A 200 -9.22 5.55 -12.20
CA ARG A 200 -9.14 6.79 -11.43
C ARG A 200 -10.34 6.88 -10.50
N ILE A 201 -10.09 7.21 -9.25
CA ILE A 201 -11.10 7.37 -8.21
C ILE A 201 -10.94 8.75 -7.60
N THR A 202 -12.00 9.56 -7.69
CA THR A 202 -12.08 10.89 -7.08
C THR A 202 -13.29 10.91 -6.18
N ASP A 203 -13.07 11.06 -4.87
CA ASP A 203 -14.04 10.79 -3.82
C ASP A 203 -14.63 9.37 -3.90
N THR A 204 -15.80 9.23 -4.51
CA THR A 204 -16.48 7.94 -4.76
C THR A 204 -16.75 7.70 -6.24
N THR A 205 -16.42 8.67 -7.11
CA THR A 205 -16.61 8.56 -8.55
C THR A 205 -15.46 7.77 -9.15
N THR A 206 -15.79 6.73 -9.92
CA THR A 206 -14.81 5.89 -10.59
C THR A 206 -14.81 6.16 -12.10
N ARG A 207 -13.63 6.31 -12.68
CA ARG A 207 -13.43 6.42 -14.13
C ARG A 207 -12.39 5.37 -14.55
N PRO A 208 -12.84 4.26 -15.14
CA PRO A 208 -11.94 3.24 -15.65
C PRO A 208 -11.36 3.63 -17.01
N PHE A 209 -10.15 3.16 -17.28
CA PHE A 209 -9.46 3.17 -18.55
C PHE A 209 -9.27 1.72 -18.99
N PRO A 210 -9.53 1.37 -20.26
CA PRO A 210 -9.30 0.02 -20.77
C PRO A 210 -7.85 -0.41 -20.59
N PRO A 211 -7.60 -1.72 -20.65
CA PRO A 211 -6.28 -2.28 -20.39
C PRO A 211 -5.20 -1.67 -21.28
N GLY A 212 -4.13 -1.16 -20.66
CA GLY A 212 -2.98 -0.59 -21.35
C GLY A 212 -2.01 -1.64 -21.91
N PRO A 213 -0.76 -1.28 -22.22
CA PRO A 213 0.25 -2.19 -22.77
C PRO A 213 0.88 -3.14 -21.72
N VAL A 214 0.83 -2.77 -20.43
CA VAL A 214 1.45 -3.54 -19.34
C VAL A 214 0.44 -4.49 -18.71
N ARG A 215 0.91 -5.68 -18.30
CA ARG A 215 0.15 -6.70 -17.57
C ARG A 215 0.89 -7.05 -16.28
N GLY A 216 0.15 -7.13 -15.16
CA GLY A 216 0.72 -7.46 -13.86
C GLY A 216 1.71 -6.46 -13.26
N ALA A 217 1.57 -5.15 -13.54
CA ALA A 217 2.32 -4.10 -12.86
C ALA A 217 2.03 -4.12 -11.34
N ARG A 218 3.03 -3.86 -10.51
CA ARG A 218 2.94 -3.86 -9.04
C ARG A 218 2.81 -2.47 -8.44
N GLY A 219 3.05 -1.44 -9.24
CA GLY A 219 2.93 -0.04 -8.86
C GLY A 219 2.50 0.80 -10.05
N VAL A 220 1.88 1.94 -9.77
CA VAL A 220 1.52 2.94 -10.78
C VAL A 220 1.84 4.32 -10.24
N LEU A 221 2.56 5.14 -11.01
CA LEU A 221 2.73 6.57 -10.74
C LEU A 221 1.89 7.34 -11.74
N VAL A 222 1.27 8.42 -11.28
CA VAL A 222 0.48 9.29 -12.15
C VAL A 222 0.81 10.75 -11.85
N HIS A 223 1.09 11.50 -12.91
CA HIS A 223 1.20 12.95 -12.86
C HIS A 223 0.66 13.50 -14.18
N ASP A 224 -0.36 14.35 -14.11
CA ASP A 224 -1.13 14.83 -15.25
C ASP A 224 -1.60 13.69 -16.18
N ASP A 225 -1.17 13.68 -17.43
CA ASP A 225 -1.44 12.65 -18.43
C ASP A 225 -0.38 11.54 -18.47
N VAL A 226 0.69 11.64 -17.68
CA VAL A 226 1.77 10.64 -17.62
C VAL A 226 1.42 9.56 -16.61
N VAL A 227 1.54 8.30 -17.04
CA VAL A 227 1.43 7.12 -16.18
C VAL A 227 2.69 6.30 -16.30
N ILE A 228 3.30 5.93 -15.17
CA ILE A 228 4.39 4.95 -15.15
C ILE A 228 3.91 3.68 -14.48
N PHE A 229 3.86 2.60 -15.23
CA PHE A 229 3.68 1.25 -14.68
C PHE A 229 5.02 0.74 -14.17
N ILE A 230 5.03 0.24 -12.93
CA ILE A 230 6.21 -0.30 -12.27
C ILE A 230 6.05 -1.82 -12.18
N GLY A 231 6.97 -2.53 -12.80
CA GLY A 231 6.96 -3.98 -12.90
C GLY A 231 6.08 -4.49 -14.04
N GLY A 232 5.79 -5.78 -13.97
CA GLY A 232 5.03 -6.51 -14.97
C GLY A 232 5.35 -7.99 -14.87
N TYR A 233 4.52 -8.84 -15.47
CA TYR A 233 4.80 -10.28 -15.49
C TYR A 233 6.16 -10.58 -16.13
N GLY A 234 6.98 -11.36 -15.43
CA GLY A 234 8.36 -11.68 -15.82
C GLY A 234 9.35 -10.50 -15.76
N LYS A 235 8.90 -9.28 -15.41
CA LYS A 235 9.70 -8.05 -15.48
C LYS A 235 9.51 -7.17 -14.24
N PRO A 236 9.81 -7.66 -13.02
CA PRO A 236 9.42 -7.02 -11.75
C PRO A 236 10.04 -5.63 -11.49
N HIS A 237 11.08 -5.24 -12.22
CA HIS A 237 11.77 -3.97 -12.06
C HIS A 237 11.68 -3.05 -13.29
N GLN A 238 10.97 -3.44 -14.35
CA GLN A 238 10.81 -2.58 -15.53
C GLN A 238 9.87 -1.41 -15.20
N LEU A 239 10.22 -0.21 -15.66
CA LEU A 239 9.29 0.92 -15.66
C LEU A 239 8.89 1.21 -17.11
N THR A 240 7.59 1.33 -17.35
CA THR A 240 7.03 1.68 -18.66
C THR A 240 6.26 2.98 -18.55
N GLU A 241 6.72 4.00 -19.26
CA GLU A 241 6.02 5.27 -19.41
C GLU A 241 4.90 5.11 -20.45
N CYS A 242 3.71 5.55 -20.05
CA CYS A 242 2.51 5.61 -20.86
C CYS A 242 1.91 7.02 -20.78
N ARG A 243 1.02 7.32 -21.73
CA ARG A 243 0.22 8.55 -21.76
C ARG A 243 -1.27 8.21 -21.72
N LEU A 244 -2.03 8.98 -20.96
CA LEU A 244 -3.49 8.99 -21.00
C LEU A 244 -3.94 9.88 -22.15
N HIS A 245 -4.57 9.28 -23.16
CA HIS A 245 -5.14 10.00 -24.29
C HIS A 245 -6.62 9.64 -24.42
N ASP A 246 -7.50 10.62 -24.19
CA ASP A 246 -8.96 10.45 -24.09
C ASP A 246 -9.38 9.42 -23.03
N ALA A 247 -9.51 8.17 -23.46
CA ALA A 247 -9.85 7.02 -22.63
C ALA A 247 -8.81 5.88 -22.75
N ALA A 248 -7.77 6.04 -23.55
CA ALA A 248 -6.76 5.02 -23.80
C ALA A 248 -5.46 5.27 -23.02
N ILE A 249 -4.73 4.18 -22.76
CA ILE A 249 -3.38 4.19 -22.20
C ILE A 249 -2.44 3.77 -23.33
N VAL A 250 -1.61 4.69 -23.80
CA VAL A 250 -0.71 4.47 -24.94
C VAL A 250 0.72 4.35 -24.42
N GLU A 251 1.44 3.28 -24.82
CA GLU A 251 2.86 3.15 -24.48
C GLU A 251 3.66 4.27 -25.14
N HIS A 252 4.48 4.96 -24.34
CA HIS A 252 5.41 5.97 -24.84
C HIS A 252 6.84 5.42 -24.89
N GLY A 253 7.20 4.53 -23.96
CA GLY A 253 8.47 3.80 -23.98
C GLY A 253 8.97 3.46 -22.57
N PRO A 254 10.23 3.00 -22.44
CA PRO A 254 10.80 2.70 -21.13
C PRO A 254 11.03 3.98 -20.32
N ALA A 255 10.86 3.85 -19.01
CA ALA A 255 11.36 4.78 -18.00
C ALA A 255 12.45 4.12 -17.16
N ALA A 256 13.29 4.93 -16.52
CA ALA A 256 14.37 4.48 -15.66
C ALA A 256 14.36 5.22 -14.33
N LEU A 257 14.89 4.55 -13.31
CA LEU A 257 15.28 5.16 -12.06
C LEU A 257 16.79 5.37 -12.09
N THR A 258 17.27 6.46 -11.50
CA THR A 258 18.72 6.70 -11.34
C THR A 258 19.02 7.18 -9.93
N PRO A 259 20.00 6.60 -9.22
CA PRO A 259 20.95 5.58 -9.68
C PRO A 259 20.44 4.14 -9.56
N LEU A 260 19.14 3.92 -9.27
CA LEU A 260 18.61 2.59 -8.95
C LEU A 260 18.22 1.78 -10.19
N GLN A 261 18.65 0.52 -10.26
CA GLN A 261 18.22 -0.42 -11.31
C GLN A 261 17.28 -1.52 -10.82
N ARG A 262 17.35 -1.84 -9.53
CA ARG A 262 16.50 -2.85 -8.88
C ARG A 262 15.95 -2.26 -7.60
N ILE A 263 14.65 -2.42 -7.42
CA ILE A 263 13.92 -1.88 -6.29
C ILE A 263 12.95 -2.92 -5.72
N ASN A 264 12.73 -2.85 -4.42
CA ASN A 264 11.50 -3.34 -3.82
C ASN A 264 10.57 -2.14 -3.65
N LEU A 265 9.37 -2.21 -4.22
CA LEU A 265 8.37 -1.16 -4.06
C LEU A 265 7.98 -1.04 -2.59
N VAL A 266 7.91 0.19 -2.08
CA VAL A 266 7.35 0.49 -0.75
C VAL A 266 5.92 0.98 -0.93
N SER A 267 5.74 2.07 -1.68
CA SER A 267 4.43 2.60 -2.00
C SER A 267 4.49 3.59 -3.17
N THR A 268 3.31 3.94 -3.67
CA THR A 268 3.14 5.06 -4.61
C THR A 268 2.13 6.06 -4.04
N ARG A 269 2.43 7.35 -4.16
CA ARG A 269 1.62 8.46 -3.62
C ARG A 269 1.59 9.61 -4.64
N GLY A 270 0.53 9.69 -5.44
CA GLY A 270 0.43 10.61 -6.57
C GLY A 270 1.57 10.40 -7.57
N SER A 271 2.39 11.44 -7.74
CA SER A 271 3.58 11.44 -8.59
C SER A 271 4.80 10.76 -7.93
N ARG A 272 4.75 10.49 -6.62
CA ARG A 272 5.90 10.01 -5.85
C ARG A 272 5.95 8.49 -5.75
N LEU A 273 7.15 7.97 -5.99
CA LEU A 273 7.55 6.59 -5.77
C LEU A 273 8.40 6.50 -4.51
N TYR A 274 8.01 5.61 -3.60
CA TYR A 274 8.87 5.17 -2.51
C TYR A 274 9.34 3.75 -2.79
N ALA A 275 10.66 3.57 -2.77
CA ALA A 275 11.31 2.31 -3.09
C ALA A 275 12.41 2.02 -2.07
N ARG A 276 12.69 0.74 -1.81
CA ARG A 276 13.80 0.34 -0.95
C ARG A 276 14.78 -0.58 -1.66
N THR A 277 16.02 -0.45 -1.24
CA THR A 277 17.10 -1.43 -1.48
C THR A 277 17.27 -2.30 -0.24
N ALA A 278 18.36 -3.07 -0.18
CA ALA A 278 18.75 -3.78 1.05
C ALA A 278 19.19 -2.85 2.19
N HIS A 279 19.48 -1.57 1.92
CA HIS A 279 20.13 -0.69 2.89
C HIS A 279 19.44 0.66 3.13
N ALA A 280 18.60 1.10 2.19
CA ALA A 280 18.02 2.43 2.24
C ALA A 280 16.68 2.53 1.49
N VAL A 281 15.89 3.52 1.89
CA VAL A 281 14.67 3.98 1.24
C VAL A 281 15.00 5.20 0.37
N PHE A 282 14.40 5.23 -0.81
CA PHE A 282 14.56 6.26 -1.82
C PHE A 282 13.20 6.77 -2.25
N GLU A 283 13.17 8.04 -2.62
CA GLU A 283 12.05 8.72 -3.24
C GLU A 283 12.42 9.09 -4.68
N ALA A 284 11.46 9.00 -5.58
CA ALA A 284 11.53 9.63 -6.89
C ALA A 284 10.19 10.31 -7.20
N ASP A 285 10.21 11.52 -7.72
CA ASP A 285 9.00 12.28 -8.05
C ASP A 285 8.86 12.42 -9.56
N LEU A 286 7.76 11.91 -10.12
CA LEU A 286 7.43 12.05 -11.54
C LEU A 286 7.18 13.51 -11.92
N ALA A 287 6.71 14.35 -10.99
CA ALA A 287 6.46 15.76 -11.22
C ALA A 287 7.75 16.59 -11.37
N GLU A 288 8.88 16.07 -10.88
CA GLU A 288 10.20 16.71 -10.96
C GLU A 288 11.05 16.17 -12.12
N SER A 289 10.46 15.37 -13.01
CA SER A 289 11.17 14.61 -14.06
C SER A 289 10.95 15.07 -15.49
#